data_AF-A0A8T7FU66-F1
#
_entry.id   AF-A0A8T7FU66-F1
#
_cell.length_a   1.000
_cell.length_b   1.000
_cell.length_c   1.000
_cell.angle_alpha   90.00
_cell.angle_beta   90.00
_cell.angle_gamma   90.00
#
_symmetry.space_group_name_H-M   'P 1'
#
loop_
_entity.id
_entity.type
_entity.pdbx_description
1 polymer ?
#
loop_
_entity_poly.entity_id
_entity_poly.type
_entity_poly.pdbx_seq_one_letter_code
_entity_poly.pdbx_strand_id
1 'polypeptide(L)'
;MPQRTQTDPTRIQHILSVIFSQPRPPVARCRLLSSGLGPAHMLKVSEDIVGTKACLGCGSCMDACPVLARDPKRRLRCDARSSMALETLIGEDCDRCGNCVLACPQVDTTIKHYLIQTHLAEGMVELLAKAASDEVYVVDLLLSH
;
A
#
# COMPACT_ATOMS: atom_id res chain seq x y z
N MET A 1 -8.31 5.14 11.44
CA MET A 1 -7.69 6.47 11.29
C MET A 1 -6.46 6.49 12.16
N PRO A 2 -5.34 7.03 11.67
CA PRO A 2 -4.13 7.13 12.45
C PRO A 2 -4.22 8.25 13.51
N GLN A 3 -3.25 8.32 14.41
CA GLN A 3 -3.18 9.40 15.40
C GLN A 3 -2.95 10.76 14.74
N ARG A 4 -3.16 11.85 15.50
CA ARG A 4 -2.81 13.21 15.07
C ARG A 4 -1.30 13.35 14.86
N THR A 5 -0.52 12.82 15.79
CA THR A 5 0.94 12.72 15.67
C THR A 5 1.28 11.42 14.95
N GLN A 6 1.66 11.53 13.68
CA GLN A 6 1.96 10.40 12.83
C GLN A 6 3.47 10.12 12.77
N THR A 7 3.81 8.93 12.31
CA THR A 7 5.20 8.49 12.13
C THR A 7 5.87 9.34 11.07
N ASP A 8 7.04 9.86 11.39
CA ASP A 8 7.88 10.57 10.42
C ASP A 8 8.59 9.56 9.51
N PRO A 9 8.29 9.54 8.20
CA PRO A 9 8.86 8.57 7.26
C PRO A 9 10.38 8.73 7.09
N THR A 10 10.95 9.92 7.33
CA THR A 10 12.40 10.14 7.20
C THR A 10 13.19 9.31 8.22
N ARG A 11 12.63 9.12 9.42
CA ARG A 11 13.23 8.30 10.49
C ARG A 11 13.23 6.81 10.19
N ILE A 12 12.33 6.35 9.32
CA ILE A 12 12.14 4.94 8.96
C ILE A 12 12.38 4.68 7.48
N GLN A 13 13.03 5.62 6.77
CA GLN A 13 13.19 5.57 5.31
C GLN A 13 13.85 4.28 4.81
N HIS A 14 14.86 3.78 5.54
CA HIS A 14 15.57 2.56 5.18
C HIS A 14 14.65 1.33 5.25
N ILE A 15 13.75 1.30 6.24
CA ILE A 15 12.75 0.22 6.38
C ILE A 15 11.73 0.31 5.26
N LEU A 16 11.23 1.51 4.96
CA LEU A 16 10.26 1.72 3.90
C LEU A 16 10.82 1.35 2.52
N SER A 17 12.09 1.69 2.24
CA SER A 17 12.79 1.29 1.02
C SER A 17 12.85 -0.24 0.87
N VAL A 18 13.18 -0.96 1.94
CA VAL A 18 13.17 -2.44 1.95
C VAL A 18 11.77 -3.02 1.77
N ILE A 19 10.74 -2.39 2.36
CA ILE A 19 9.35 -2.85 2.21
C ILE A 19 8.87 -2.69 0.78
N PHE A 20 9.14 -1.54 0.15
CA PHE A 20 8.65 -1.22 -1.20
C PHE A 20 9.41 -1.92 -2.31
N SER A 21 10.66 -2.32 -2.08
CA SER A 21 11.43 -3.10 -3.06
C SER A 21 10.96 -4.55 -3.21
N GLN A 22 10.28 -5.11 -2.19
CA GLN A 22 9.80 -6.49 -2.19
C GLN A 22 8.57 -6.67 -3.10
N PRO A 23 8.44 -7.81 -3.80
CA PRO A 23 7.27 -8.14 -4.61
C PRO A 23 6.10 -8.62 -3.74
N ARG A 24 5.77 -7.95 -2.63
CA ARG A 24 4.73 -8.38 -1.68
C ARG A 24 3.88 -7.18 -1.24
N PRO A 25 2.57 -7.35 -0.97
CA PRO A 25 1.73 -6.24 -0.52
C PRO A 25 2.30 -5.55 0.73
N PRO A 26 2.58 -4.24 0.69
CA PRO A 26 3.28 -3.55 1.79
C PRO A 26 2.37 -3.19 2.98
N VAL A 27 1.04 -3.28 2.82
CA VAL A 27 0.07 -2.71 3.77
C VAL A 27 0.22 -3.19 5.23
N ALA A 28 0.47 -4.48 5.45
CA ALA A 28 0.61 -5.02 6.81
C ALA A 28 1.81 -4.40 7.53
N ARG A 29 2.94 -4.32 6.84
CA ARG A 29 4.20 -3.74 7.33
C ARG A 29 4.08 -2.23 7.52
N CYS A 30 3.51 -1.50 6.55
CA CYS A 30 3.27 -0.05 6.68
C CYS A 30 2.32 0.29 7.84
N ARG A 31 1.26 -0.51 8.08
CA ARG A 31 0.37 -0.36 9.23
C ARG A 31 1.13 -0.54 10.55
N LEU A 32 2.01 -1.54 10.65
CA LEU A 32 2.80 -1.77 11.87
C LEU A 32 3.83 -0.67 12.13
N LEU A 33 4.29 0.01 11.07
CA LEU A 33 5.14 1.20 11.20
C LEU A 33 4.35 2.47 11.52
N SER A 34 3.02 2.47 11.35
CA SER A 34 2.17 3.64 11.58
C SER A 34 1.92 3.91 13.08
N SER A 35 1.35 5.06 13.39
CA SER A 35 1.05 5.53 14.75
C SER A 35 -0.03 4.70 15.48
N GLY A 36 -0.76 3.84 14.78
CA GLY A 36 -1.86 3.06 15.34
C GLY A 36 -3.18 3.82 15.37
N LEU A 37 -4.20 3.27 16.05
CA LEU A 37 -5.53 3.85 16.11
C LEU A 37 -5.52 5.24 16.78
N GLY A 38 -6.15 6.22 16.15
CA GLY A 38 -6.43 7.52 16.77
C GLY A 38 -7.55 7.47 17.81
N PRO A 39 -7.69 8.51 18.65
CA PRO A 39 -8.72 8.59 19.70
C PRO A 39 -10.15 8.59 19.16
N ALA A 40 -10.36 9.03 17.92
CA ALA A 40 -11.65 9.00 17.25
C ALA A 40 -11.88 7.69 16.48
N HIS A 41 -11.58 6.53 17.08
CA HIS A 41 -11.68 5.23 16.41
C HIS A 41 -13.12 4.71 16.23
N MET A 42 -14.11 5.28 16.92
CA MET A 42 -15.55 4.93 16.81
C MET A 42 -15.88 3.46 17.10
N LEU A 43 -14.96 2.73 17.74
CA LEU A 43 -15.20 1.34 18.18
C LEU A 43 -15.82 1.35 19.57
N LYS A 44 -16.86 0.55 19.77
CA LYS A 44 -17.53 0.39 21.05
C LYS A 44 -16.76 -0.61 21.92
N VAL A 45 -15.66 -0.16 22.50
CA VAL A 45 -14.81 -0.93 23.40
C VAL A 45 -14.73 -0.25 24.77
N SER A 46 -14.57 -1.04 25.84
CA SER A 46 -14.38 -0.52 27.20
C SER A 46 -12.94 -0.11 27.49
N GLU A 47 -11.99 -0.62 26.69
CA GLU A 47 -10.56 -0.40 26.84
C GLU A 47 -10.10 0.77 25.98
N ASP A 48 -9.11 1.53 26.47
CA ASP A 48 -8.40 2.50 25.65
C ASP A 48 -7.45 1.76 24.70
N ILE A 49 -7.81 1.75 23.42
CA ILE A 49 -7.05 1.09 22.35
C ILE A 49 -6.28 2.09 21.48
N VAL A 50 -6.16 3.35 21.91
CA VAL A 50 -5.38 4.37 21.18
C VAL A 50 -3.93 3.92 21.00
N GLY A 51 -3.38 4.14 19.81
CA GLY A 51 -2.05 3.69 19.41
C GLY A 51 -1.93 2.19 19.11
N THR A 52 -2.99 1.41 19.34
CA THR A 52 -3.01 0.00 18.97
C THR A 52 -2.86 -0.16 17.46
N LYS A 53 -1.95 -1.04 17.04
CA LYS A 53 -1.67 -1.31 15.62
C LYS A 53 -2.38 -2.56 15.11
N ALA A 54 -3.20 -3.22 15.92
CA ALA A 54 -4.00 -4.38 15.54
C ALA A 54 -4.88 -4.08 14.32
N CYS A 55 -5.05 -5.06 13.42
CA CYS A 55 -5.74 -4.83 12.17
C CYS A 55 -7.24 -4.80 12.44
N LEU A 56 -7.95 -3.81 11.91
CA LEU A 56 -9.41 -3.74 12.02
C LEU A 56 -10.13 -4.86 11.25
N GLY A 57 -9.44 -5.55 10.34
CA GLY A 57 -10.08 -6.55 9.47
C GLY A 57 -11.10 -5.94 8.49
N CYS A 58 -10.98 -4.64 8.17
CA CYS A 58 -11.98 -3.93 7.36
C CYS A 58 -11.98 -4.31 5.87
N GLY A 59 -10.95 -5.03 5.39
CA GLY A 59 -10.88 -5.48 4.00
C GLY A 59 -10.54 -4.42 2.94
N SER A 60 -10.46 -3.13 3.27
CA SER A 60 -10.22 -2.06 2.27
C SER A 60 -8.96 -2.28 1.43
N CYS A 61 -7.91 -2.82 2.03
CA CYS A 61 -6.67 -3.16 1.32
C CYS A 61 -6.83 -4.31 0.32
N MET A 62 -7.72 -5.26 0.60
CA MET A 62 -8.05 -6.36 -0.31
C MET A 62 -8.93 -5.89 -1.46
N ASP A 63 -9.89 -5.02 -1.17
CA ASP A 63 -10.80 -4.47 -2.18
C ASP A 63 -10.07 -3.54 -3.15
N ALA A 64 -9.04 -2.83 -2.71
CA ALA A 64 -8.19 -2.01 -3.56
C ALA A 64 -7.11 -2.79 -4.34
N CYS A 65 -6.95 -4.10 -4.10
CA CYS A 65 -5.88 -4.89 -4.71
C CYS A 65 -6.26 -5.31 -6.15
N PRO A 66 -5.51 -4.88 -7.18
CA PRO A 66 -5.82 -5.23 -8.57
C PRO A 66 -5.61 -6.72 -8.85
N VAL A 67 -4.67 -7.38 -8.17
CA VAL A 67 -4.45 -8.83 -8.29
C VAL A 67 -5.69 -9.62 -7.83
N LEU A 68 -6.30 -9.23 -6.70
CA LEU A 68 -7.55 -9.85 -6.24
C LEU A 68 -8.75 -9.49 -7.12
N ALA A 69 -8.74 -8.34 -7.79
CA ALA A 69 -9.77 -7.99 -8.76
C ALA A 69 -9.67 -8.86 -10.02
N ARG A 70 -8.45 -9.15 -10.50
CA ARG A 70 -8.19 -10.03 -11.65
C ARG A 70 -8.42 -11.50 -11.35
N ASP A 71 -8.13 -11.94 -10.12
CA ASP A 71 -8.35 -13.33 -9.67
C ASP A 71 -9.14 -13.38 -8.34
N PRO A 72 -10.47 -13.21 -8.39
CA PRO A 72 -11.32 -13.19 -7.19
C PRO A 72 -11.33 -14.53 -6.44
N LYS A 73 -11.00 -15.65 -7.11
CA LYS A 73 -10.98 -16.99 -6.49
C LYS A 73 -9.97 -17.06 -5.36
N ARG A 74 -8.92 -16.22 -5.39
CA ARG A 74 -7.94 -16.13 -4.28
C ARG A 74 -8.58 -15.77 -2.96
N ARG A 75 -9.66 -14.97 -2.96
CA ARG A 75 -10.40 -14.58 -1.75
C ARG A 75 -11.06 -15.78 -1.07
N LEU A 76 -11.43 -16.82 -1.83
CA LEU A 76 -12.04 -18.04 -1.29
C LEU A 76 -11.05 -18.89 -0.46
N ARG A 77 -9.75 -18.58 -0.50
CA ARG A 77 -8.71 -19.30 0.25
C ARG A 77 -8.56 -18.82 1.69
N CYS A 78 -9.18 -17.69 2.06
CA CYS A 78 -9.07 -17.14 3.40
C CYS A 78 -10.25 -16.19 3.70
N ASP A 79 -11.02 -16.51 4.75
CA ASP A 79 -12.12 -15.66 5.21
C ASP A 79 -11.63 -14.38 5.92
N ALA A 80 -10.37 -14.33 6.34
CA ALA A 80 -9.83 -13.20 7.08
C ALA A 80 -9.62 -11.99 6.16
N ARG A 81 -10.31 -10.88 6.44
CA ARG A 81 -10.19 -9.61 5.68
C ARG A 81 -9.11 -8.66 6.21
N SER A 82 -7.97 -9.23 6.62
CA SER A 82 -6.88 -8.50 7.28
C SER A 82 -5.75 -8.10 6.33
N SER A 83 -4.97 -7.09 6.73
CA SER A 83 -3.76 -6.68 6.00
C SER A 83 -2.72 -7.81 5.87
N MET A 84 -2.60 -8.68 6.89
CA MET A 84 -1.70 -9.84 6.86
C MET A 84 -2.21 -10.92 5.89
N ALA A 85 -3.53 -11.15 5.87
CA ALA A 85 -4.12 -12.11 4.95
C ALA A 85 -3.91 -11.70 3.49
N LEU A 86 -3.96 -10.39 3.17
CA LEU A 86 -3.62 -9.91 1.82
C LEU A 86 -2.18 -10.28 1.43
N GLU A 87 -1.23 -10.07 2.34
CA GLU A 87 0.18 -10.38 2.10
C GLU A 87 0.39 -11.87 1.77
N THR A 88 -0.27 -12.78 2.50
CA THR A 88 -0.23 -14.22 2.23
C THR A 88 -0.98 -14.61 0.95
N LEU A 89 -2.14 -14.01 0.67
CA LEU A 89 -2.96 -14.36 -0.49
C LEU A 89 -2.33 -13.95 -1.81
N ILE A 90 -1.61 -12.83 -1.83
CA ILE A 90 -0.94 -12.34 -3.03
C ILE A 90 0.47 -12.91 -3.14
N GLY A 91 1.22 -12.94 -2.03
CA GLY A 91 2.61 -13.37 -2.05
C GLY A 91 3.42 -12.56 -3.05
N GLU A 92 4.18 -13.27 -3.90
CA GLU A 92 5.08 -12.69 -4.90
C GLU A 92 4.38 -12.20 -6.17
N ASP A 93 3.08 -12.47 -6.33
CA ASP A 93 2.27 -11.99 -7.46
C ASP A 93 1.88 -10.50 -7.32
N CYS A 94 2.56 -9.75 -6.45
CA CYS A 94 2.21 -8.36 -6.17
C CYS A 94 2.72 -7.41 -7.26
N ASP A 95 1.81 -6.65 -7.88
CA ASP A 95 2.13 -5.61 -8.87
C ASP A 95 2.93 -4.42 -8.30
N ARG A 96 3.25 -4.40 -6.99
CA ARG A 96 3.90 -3.27 -6.29
C ARG A 96 3.23 -1.90 -6.53
N CYS A 97 1.91 -1.88 -6.71
CA CYS A 97 1.15 -0.66 -7.01
C CYS A 97 0.88 0.26 -5.81
N GLY A 98 1.12 -0.19 -4.57
CA GLY A 98 0.87 0.63 -3.37
C GLY A 98 -0.60 0.87 -2.99
N ASN A 99 -1.59 0.52 -3.82
CA ASN A 99 -3.02 0.78 -3.57
C ASN A 99 -3.53 0.26 -2.22
N CYS A 100 -3.04 -0.90 -1.77
CA CYS A 100 -3.40 -1.48 -0.48
C CYS A 100 -3.00 -0.59 0.72
N VAL A 101 -1.88 0.14 0.61
CA VAL A 101 -1.42 1.11 1.61
C VAL A 101 -2.29 2.37 1.57
N LEU A 102 -2.55 2.89 0.36
CA LEU A 102 -3.37 4.09 0.18
C LEU A 102 -4.79 3.91 0.71
N ALA A 103 -5.41 2.74 0.45
CA ALA A 103 -6.75 2.41 0.90
C ALA A 103 -6.84 2.08 2.40
N CYS A 104 -5.74 1.69 3.06
CA CYS A 104 -5.79 1.30 4.46
C CYS A 104 -6.03 2.51 5.38
N PRO A 105 -7.08 2.51 6.22
CA PRO A 105 -7.37 3.62 7.13
C PRO A 105 -6.46 3.64 8.37
N GLN A 106 -5.60 2.64 8.54
CA GLN A 106 -4.65 2.51 9.65
C GLN A 106 -3.21 2.78 9.25
N VAL A 107 -2.94 3.08 7.98
CA VAL A 107 -1.63 3.57 7.57
C VAL A 107 -1.60 5.09 7.73
N ASP A 108 -0.54 5.58 8.38
CA ASP A 108 -0.29 7.02 8.56
C ASP A 108 -0.30 7.74 7.20
N THR A 109 -0.95 8.91 7.17
CA THR A 109 -1.00 9.76 5.98
C THR A 109 0.41 10.18 5.54
N THR A 110 1.32 10.42 6.48
CA THR A 110 2.73 10.71 6.21
C THR A 110 3.42 9.58 5.42
N ILE A 111 3.17 8.31 5.77
CA ILE A 111 3.70 7.15 5.04
C ILE A 111 3.04 7.05 3.64
N LYS A 112 1.74 7.36 3.51
CA LYS A 112 1.07 7.40 2.21
C LYS A 112 1.68 8.46 1.28
N HIS A 113 1.94 9.66 1.80
CA HIS A 113 2.59 10.72 1.05
C HIS A 113 4.00 10.31 0.62
N TYR A 114 4.78 9.72 1.53
CA TYR A 114 6.11 9.21 1.21
C TYR A 114 6.07 8.16 0.09
N LEU A 115 5.16 7.18 0.18
CA LEU A 115 4.94 6.17 -0.86
C LEU A 115 4.66 6.80 -2.23
N ILE A 116 3.77 7.79 -2.30
CA ILE A 116 3.42 8.47 -3.55
C ILE A 116 4.65 9.20 -4.10
N GLN A 117 5.38 9.93 -3.24
CA GLN A 117 6.58 10.66 -3.65
C GLN A 117 7.66 9.72 -4.19
N THR A 118 7.88 8.57 -3.55
CA THR A 118 8.88 7.60 -4.01
C THR A 118 8.44 6.84 -5.25
N HIS A 119 7.20 6.35 -5.32
CA HIS A 119 6.73 5.63 -6.51
C HIS A 119 6.59 6.52 -7.76
N LEU A 120 6.15 7.77 -7.60
CA LEU A 120 6.13 8.72 -8.72
C LEU A 120 7.55 9.02 -9.20
N ALA A 121 8.51 9.16 -8.28
CA ALA A 121 9.92 9.36 -8.65
C ALA A 121 10.48 8.15 -9.41
N GLU A 122 10.22 6.93 -8.95
CA GLU A 122 10.63 5.69 -9.65
C GLU A 122 10.02 5.61 -11.05
N GLY A 123 8.71 5.84 -11.19
CA GLY A 123 8.03 5.84 -12.49
C GLY A 123 8.56 6.92 -13.43
N MET A 124 8.88 8.11 -12.90
CA MET A 124 9.48 9.18 -13.70
C MET A 124 10.89 8.82 -14.16
N VAL A 125 11.72 8.20 -13.30
CA VAL A 125 13.05 7.73 -13.68
C VAL A 125 12.97 6.67 -14.79
N GLU A 126 12.03 5.73 -14.67
CA GLU A 126 11.81 4.72 -15.70
C GLU A 126 11.33 5.34 -17.02
N LEU A 127 10.38 6.29 -16.97
CA LEU A 127 9.91 7.01 -18.15
C LEU A 127 11.03 7.84 -18.81
N LEU A 128 11.88 8.51 -18.02
CA LEU A 128 13.03 9.26 -18.52
C LEU A 128 14.07 8.32 -19.16
N ALA A 129 14.36 7.18 -18.54
CA ALA A 129 15.25 6.18 -19.10
C ALA A 129 14.73 5.64 -20.45
N LYS A 130 13.42 5.40 -20.53
CA LYS A 130 12.76 4.97 -21.78
C LYS A 130 12.67 6.07 -22.84
N ALA A 131 12.47 7.33 -22.44
CA ALA A 131 12.48 8.46 -23.37
C ALA A 131 13.89 8.77 -23.89
N ALA A 132 14.93 8.43 -23.13
CA ALA A 132 16.32 8.52 -23.56
C ALA A 132 16.73 7.35 -24.47
N SER A 133 16.01 6.22 -24.46
CA SER A 133 16.13 5.18 -25.47
C SER A 133 15.27 5.52 -26.68
N ASP A 134 15.81 5.33 -27.89
CA ASP A 134 15.14 5.64 -29.18
C ASP A 134 13.98 4.68 -29.53
N GLU A 135 13.38 4.02 -28.53
CA GLU A 135 12.25 3.12 -28.69
C GLU A 135 10.95 3.93 -28.82
N VAL A 136 10.49 4.11 -30.05
CA VAL A 136 9.21 4.77 -30.37
C VAL A 136 8.04 3.98 -29.79
N TYR A 137 7.16 4.65 -29.04
CA TYR A 137 6.00 4.01 -28.41
C TYR A 137 4.92 3.66 -29.44
N VAL A 138 4.28 2.50 -29.28
CA VAL A 138 3.14 2.04 -30.10
C VAL A 138 1.95 3.01 -30.09
N VAL A 139 1.86 3.90 -29.08
CA VAL A 139 0.82 4.95 -29.03
C VAL A 139 1.02 6.01 -30.11
N ASP A 140 2.26 6.33 -30.49
CA ASP A 140 2.56 7.26 -31.58
C ASP A 140 2.15 6.67 -32.95
N LEU A 141 2.21 5.35 -33.10
CA LEU A 141 1.70 4.62 -34.27
C LEU A 141 0.17 4.68 -34.40
N LEU A 142 -0.57 4.82 -33.31
CA LEU A 142 -2.04 4.91 -33.31
C LEU A 142 -2.56 6.34 -33.53
N LEU A 143 -1.75 7.36 -33.24
CA LEU A 143 -2.09 8.77 -33.43
C LEU A 143 -1.65 9.33 -34.80
N SER A 144 -0.98 8.51 -35.61
CA SER A 144 -0.47 8.88 -36.94
C SER A 144 -1.44 8.56 -38.09
N HIS A 145 -2.70 8.24 -37.80
CA HIS A 145 -3.77 7.97 -38.77
C HIS A 145 -4.98 8.87 -38.57
#